data_AF-A0A1N7KGY5-F1
#
_entry.id   AF-A0A1N7KGY5-F1
#
_cell.length_a   1.000
_cell.length_b   1.000
_cell.length_c   1.000
_cell.angle_alpha   90.00
_cell.angle_beta   90.00
_cell.angle_gamma   90.00
#
_symmetry.space_group_name_H-M   'P 1'
#
loop_
_entity.id
_entity.type
_entity.pdbx_description
1 polymer ?
#
loop_
_entity_poly.entity_id
_entity_poly.type
_entity_poly.pdbx_seq_one_letter_code
_entity_poly.pdbx_strand_id
1 'polypeptide(L)'
;MLFYYGMADKNKRYEAIVKLKSGPAVPYNSLNRGLFIFEKFVKAQYKDEWIFWTVRRKTTKEIIGTFKNNTTFQIKAVRVYLQKQENKGKTGLFVRFPFSRHTAIVNRNLFFSHKVILECTEEYITIIENIFDKAIEQGKKELESYFIDKGHKVAPEEIQLTEIRIEKILITRTNEDGTSPTVNFP
;
A
#
# COMPACT_ATOMS: atom_id res chain seq x y z
N MET A 1 -15.27 -38.26 -45.11
CA MET A 1 -14.14 -37.80 -44.27
C MET A 1 -14.74 -37.39 -42.92
N LEU A 2 -14.71 -38.28 -41.93
CA LEU A 2 -15.28 -38.03 -40.60
C LEU A 2 -14.20 -37.39 -39.74
N PHE A 3 -14.39 -36.13 -39.35
CA PHE A 3 -13.51 -35.44 -38.41
C PHE A 3 -13.74 -36.02 -37.01
N TYR A 4 -12.78 -36.81 -36.54
CA TYR A 4 -12.69 -37.18 -35.13
C TYR A 4 -12.38 -35.92 -34.31
N TYR A 5 -13.40 -35.37 -33.65
CA TYR A 5 -13.19 -34.51 -32.49
C TYR A 5 -12.53 -35.38 -31.41
N GLY A 6 -11.21 -35.32 -31.31
CA GLY A 6 -10.48 -36.00 -30.24
C GLY A 6 -11.02 -35.55 -28.89
N MET A 7 -11.57 -36.50 -28.12
CA MET A 7 -11.91 -36.26 -26.72
C MET A 7 -10.66 -35.71 -26.03
N ALA A 8 -10.77 -34.53 -25.42
CA ALA A 8 -9.74 -34.04 -24.51
C ALA A 8 -9.45 -35.14 -23.48
N ASP A 9 -8.21 -35.62 -23.48
CA ASP A 9 -7.69 -36.63 -22.55
C ASP A 9 -8.18 -36.32 -21.13
N LYS A 10 -8.76 -37.31 -20.44
CA LYS A 10 -9.33 -37.14 -19.09
C LYS A 10 -8.31 -36.53 -18.12
N ASN A 11 -7.02 -36.74 -18.35
CA ASN A 11 -5.92 -36.21 -17.55
C ASN A 11 -5.58 -34.74 -17.81
N LYS A 12 -6.15 -34.13 -18.85
CA LYS A 12 -5.99 -32.71 -19.22
C LYS A 12 -7.21 -31.87 -18.86
N ARG A 13 -8.07 -32.35 -17.95
CA ARG A 13 -9.20 -31.56 -17.43
C ARG A 13 -8.75 -30.80 -16.20
N TYR A 14 -8.93 -29.49 -16.20
CA TYR A 14 -8.51 -28.62 -15.09
C TYR A 14 -9.69 -27.94 -14.42
N GLU A 15 -9.51 -27.68 -13.13
CA GLU A 15 -10.39 -26.82 -12.33
C GLU A 15 -9.56 -25.70 -11.71
N ALA A 16 -10.17 -24.53 -11.52
CA ALA A 16 -9.53 -23.39 -10.88
C ALA A 16 -10.30 -22.93 -9.64
N ILE A 17 -9.59 -22.26 -8.75
CA ILE A 17 -10.18 -21.56 -7.62
C ILE A 17 -9.61 -20.14 -7.63
N VAL A 18 -10.48 -19.14 -7.65
CA VAL A 18 -10.11 -17.72 -7.63
C VAL A 18 -10.33 -17.20 -6.22
N LYS A 19 -9.28 -16.66 -5.58
CA LYS A 19 -9.39 -15.98 -4.29
C LYS A 19 -9.59 -14.48 -4.53
N LEU A 20 -10.71 -13.95 -4.04
CA LEU A 20 -11.02 -12.52 -4.07
C LEU A 20 -10.59 -11.83 -2.77
N LYS A 21 -10.45 -10.50 -2.81
CA LYS A 21 -10.19 -9.62 -1.66
C LYS A 21 -11.25 -9.77 -0.57
N SER A 22 -12.50 -9.93 -0.98
CA SER A 22 -13.63 -10.14 -0.09
C SER A 22 -14.30 -11.50 -0.35
N GLY A 23 -14.78 -12.14 0.73
CA GLY A 23 -15.60 -13.34 0.63
C GLY A 23 -14.86 -14.67 0.37
N PRO A 24 -15.65 -15.74 0.12
CA PRO A 24 -15.13 -17.08 -0.13
C PRO A 24 -14.46 -17.18 -1.50
N ALA A 25 -13.59 -18.18 -1.65
CA ALA A 25 -12.96 -18.49 -2.93
C ALA A 25 -14.00 -19.00 -3.95
N VAL A 26 -13.89 -18.58 -5.20
CA VAL A 26 -14.84 -18.94 -6.27
C VAL A 26 -14.30 -20.13 -7.06
N PRO A 27 -14.96 -21.30 -7.02
CA PRO A 27 -14.54 -22.48 -7.76
C PRO A 27 -15.03 -22.49 -9.21
N TYR A 28 -14.17 -22.94 -10.12
CA TYR A 28 -14.44 -23.15 -11.55
C TYR A 28 -14.14 -24.60 -11.90
N ASN A 29 -15.19 -25.39 -12.14
CA ASN A 29 -15.10 -26.85 -12.26
C ASN A 29 -14.59 -27.37 -13.63
N SER A 30 -14.37 -26.47 -14.60
CA SER A 30 -13.90 -26.81 -15.95
C SER A 30 -13.23 -25.62 -16.63
N LEU A 31 -12.03 -25.83 -17.17
CA LEU A 31 -11.26 -24.83 -17.92
C LEU A 31 -11.02 -25.25 -19.38
N ASN A 32 -12.10 -25.52 -20.12
CA ASN A 32 -12.05 -26.17 -21.45
C ASN A 32 -11.42 -25.32 -22.57
N ARG A 33 -11.09 -24.06 -22.28
CA ARG A 33 -10.50 -23.11 -23.23
C ARG A 33 -9.05 -22.74 -22.89
N GLY A 34 -8.50 -23.40 -21.87
CA GLY A 34 -7.14 -23.23 -21.40
C GLY A 34 -6.86 -21.99 -20.56
N LEU A 35 -5.64 -21.99 -19.99
CA LEU A 35 -5.22 -21.08 -18.93
C LEU A 35 -5.15 -19.62 -19.37
N PHE A 36 -4.78 -19.34 -20.63
CA PHE A 36 -4.67 -17.95 -21.11
C PHE A 36 -6.05 -17.30 -21.26
N ILE A 37 -7.03 -18.06 -21.74
CA ILE A 37 -8.41 -17.59 -21.86
C ILE A 37 -9.01 -17.41 -20.46
N PHE A 38 -8.71 -18.33 -19.53
CA PHE A 38 -9.15 -18.19 -18.16
C PHE A 38 -8.52 -16.98 -17.46
N GLU A 39 -7.23 -16.70 -17.66
CA GLU A 39 -6.58 -15.52 -17.10
C GLU A 39 -7.23 -14.22 -17.61
N LYS A 40 -7.49 -14.12 -18.92
CA LYS A 40 -8.21 -12.98 -19.50
C LYS A 40 -9.60 -12.83 -18.89
N PHE A 41 -10.31 -13.93 -18.70
CA PHE A 41 -11.60 -13.93 -18.03
C PHE A 41 -11.50 -13.44 -16.58
N VAL A 42 -10.57 -13.95 -15.78
CA VAL A 42 -10.37 -13.53 -14.38
C VAL A 42 -10.06 -12.03 -14.30
N LYS A 43 -9.13 -11.54 -15.14
CA LYS A 43 -8.78 -10.11 -15.21
C LYS A 43 -9.97 -9.24 -15.63
N ALA A 44 -10.78 -9.67 -16.59
CA ALA A 44 -11.93 -8.91 -17.05
C ALA A 44 -13.09 -8.94 -16.03
N GLN A 45 -13.37 -10.10 -15.44
CA GLN A 45 -14.50 -10.32 -14.53
C GLN A 45 -14.26 -9.68 -13.16
N TYR A 46 -13.05 -9.84 -12.62
CA TYR A 46 -12.73 -9.44 -11.25
C TYR A 46 -11.85 -8.20 -11.16
N LYS A 47 -11.28 -7.70 -12.28
CA LYS A 47 -10.43 -6.50 -12.32
C LYS A 47 -9.33 -6.56 -11.25
N ASP A 48 -9.39 -5.68 -10.26
CA ASP A 48 -8.43 -5.60 -9.16
C ASP A 48 -8.86 -6.39 -7.91
N GLU A 49 -10.04 -7.01 -7.92
CA GLU A 49 -10.63 -7.69 -6.76
C GLU A 49 -10.13 -9.11 -6.54
N TRP A 50 -9.43 -9.71 -7.50
CA TRP A 50 -8.80 -11.01 -7.30
C TRP A 50 -7.38 -10.85 -6.75
N ILE A 51 -7.02 -11.74 -5.81
CA ILE A 51 -5.69 -11.79 -5.20
C ILE A 51 -4.83 -12.80 -5.98
N PHE A 52 -5.33 -14.02 -6.12
CA PHE A 52 -4.69 -15.08 -6.91
C PHE A 52 -5.73 -16.06 -7.42
N TRP A 53 -5.36 -16.86 -8.42
CA TRP A 53 -6.09 -18.06 -8.77
C TRP A 53 -5.16 -19.25 -8.85
N THR A 54 -5.64 -20.39 -8.39
CA THR A 54 -4.90 -21.66 -8.42
C THR A 54 -5.60 -22.60 -9.38
N VAL A 55 -4.84 -23.25 -10.24
CA VAL A 55 -5.34 -24.28 -11.14
C VAL A 55 -4.77 -25.64 -10.78
N ARG A 56 -5.62 -26.66 -10.83
CA ARG A 56 -5.25 -28.04 -10.55
C ARG A 56 -5.91 -29.02 -11.51
N ARG A 57 -5.30 -30.20 -11.67
CA ARG A 57 -5.91 -31.30 -12.44
C ARG A 57 -7.16 -31.80 -11.75
N LYS A 58 -8.22 -32.04 -12.51
CA LYS A 58 -9.50 -32.51 -11.97
C LYS A 58 -9.43 -33.92 -11.40
N THR A 59 -8.65 -34.79 -12.04
CA THR A 59 -8.49 -36.21 -11.68
C THR A 59 -7.54 -36.41 -10.50
N THR A 60 -6.31 -35.89 -10.58
CA THR A 60 -5.27 -36.10 -9.55
C THR A 60 -5.28 -35.06 -8.44
N LYS A 61 -6.01 -33.95 -8.61
CA LYS A 61 -6.00 -32.77 -7.71
C LYS A 61 -4.64 -32.09 -7.59
N GLU A 62 -3.66 -32.47 -8.40
CA GLU A 62 -2.33 -31.86 -8.50
C GLU A 62 -2.42 -30.39 -8.90
N ILE A 63 -1.77 -29.51 -8.14
CA ILE A 63 -1.68 -28.07 -8.46
C ILE A 63 -0.71 -27.89 -9.62
N ILE A 64 -1.20 -27.28 -10.69
CA ILE A 64 -0.41 -26.95 -11.89
C ILE A 64 0.23 -25.58 -11.77
N GLY A 65 -0.42 -24.67 -11.04
CA GLY A 65 0.13 -23.35 -10.77
C GLY A 65 -0.79 -22.47 -9.95
N THR A 66 -0.21 -21.46 -9.34
CA THR A 66 -0.90 -20.35 -8.68
C THR A 66 -0.42 -19.06 -9.30
N PHE A 67 -1.37 -18.25 -9.76
CA PHE A 67 -1.10 -17.02 -10.48
C PHE A 67 -1.68 -15.85 -9.69
N LYS A 68 -0.86 -14.84 -9.44
CA LYS A 68 -1.19 -13.70 -8.59
C LYS A 68 -1.52 -12.46 -9.38
N ASN A 69 -2.42 -11.64 -8.85
CA ASN A 69 -2.75 -10.37 -9.44
C ASN A 69 -1.65 -9.36 -9.16
N ASN A 70 -1.37 -8.50 -10.15
CA ASN A 70 -0.56 -7.34 -9.90
C ASN A 70 -1.41 -6.34 -9.09
N THR A 71 -1.16 -6.25 -7.79
CA THR A 71 -1.92 -5.32 -6.94
C THR A 71 -1.11 -4.05 -6.77
N THR A 72 -1.58 -2.97 -7.39
CA THR A 72 -1.07 -1.63 -7.10
C THR A 72 -1.89 -0.99 -5.99
N PHE A 73 -1.23 -0.25 -5.11
CA PHE A 73 -1.88 0.56 -4.09
C PHE A 73 -1.33 1.98 -4.13
N GLN A 74 -2.19 2.94 -3.82
CA GLN A 74 -1.84 4.36 -3.78
C GLN A 74 -1.62 4.78 -2.33
N ILE A 75 -0.53 5.49 -2.09
CA ILE A 75 -0.17 6.06 -0.80
C ILE A 75 -0.21 7.58 -0.96
N LYS A 76 -1.07 8.25 -0.18
CA LYS A 76 -0.99 9.70 -0.03
C LYS A 76 0.16 10.03 0.91
N ALA A 77 1.05 10.91 0.46
CA ALA A 77 2.24 11.28 1.21
C ALA A 77 2.51 12.78 1.11
N VAL A 78 3.27 13.27 2.08
CA VAL A 78 3.73 14.65 2.17
C VAL A 78 5.24 14.64 2.16
N ARG A 79 5.82 15.38 1.21
CA ARG A 79 7.24 15.67 1.17
C ARG A 79 7.50 16.96 1.94
N VAL A 80 8.39 16.89 2.92
CA VAL A 80 8.69 17.97 3.86
C VAL A 80 10.14 18.38 3.71
N TYR A 81 10.38 19.67 3.46
CA TYR A 81 11.71 20.25 3.27
C TYR A 81 12.16 20.97 4.55
N LEU A 82 12.50 20.19 5.58
CA LEU A 82 12.95 20.69 6.88
C LEU A 82 14.25 20.01 7.33
N GLN A 83 14.98 20.70 8.20
CA GLN A 83 16.15 20.13 8.84
C GLN A 83 15.77 18.91 9.66
N LYS A 84 16.62 17.88 9.55
CA LYS A 84 16.41 16.58 10.16
C LYS A 84 17.71 16.02 10.71
N GLN A 85 17.60 15.26 11.78
CA GLN A 85 18.71 14.62 12.45
C GLN A 85 18.34 13.18 12.81
N GLU A 86 19.23 12.25 12.51
CA GLU A 86 19.02 10.86 12.91
C GLU A 86 19.06 10.71 14.44
N ASN A 87 18.16 9.90 14.99
CA ASN A 87 18.19 9.63 16.43
C ASN A 87 19.39 8.74 16.78
N LYS A 88 19.84 8.79 18.05
CA LYS A 88 20.99 8.00 18.52
C LYS A 88 20.85 6.49 18.23
N GLY A 89 19.63 5.97 18.26
CA GLY A 89 19.33 4.57 17.99
C GLY A 89 19.20 4.19 16.51
N LYS A 90 19.32 5.14 15.57
CA LYS A 90 19.14 4.93 14.12
C LYS A 90 17.82 4.25 13.74
N THR A 91 16.78 4.48 14.54
CA THR A 91 15.43 3.94 14.34
C THR A 91 14.49 4.94 13.66
N GLY A 92 14.92 6.20 13.50
CA GLY A 92 14.16 7.25 12.86
C GLY A 92 14.87 8.60 12.89
N LEU A 93 14.14 9.62 12.45
CA LEU A 93 14.61 10.99 12.31
C LEU A 93 13.83 11.92 13.23
N PHE A 94 14.52 12.85 13.87
CA PHE A 94 13.94 14.05 14.44
C PHE A 94 13.91 15.13 13.37
N VAL A 95 12.74 15.73 13.16
CA VAL A 95 12.51 16.75 12.15
C VAL A 95 12.04 18.00 12.87
N ARG A 96 12.67 19.14 12.58
CA ARG A 96 12.45 20.38 13.32
C ARG A 96 11.31 21.19 12.68
N PHE A 97 10.14 21.12 13.30
CA PHE A 97 8.94 21.84 12.88
C PHE A 97 8.81 23.19 13.60
N PRO A 98 8.68 24.31 12.84
CA PRO A 98 8.39 25.61 13.42
C PRO A 98 6.89 25.77 13.68
N PHE A 99 6.52 25.99 14.94
CA PHE A 99 5.18 26.38 15.34
C PHE A 99 5.18 27.86 15.71
N SER A 100 4.11 28.57 15.40
CA SER A 100 3.90 29.95 15.82
C SER A 100 2.91 30.02 16.98
N ARG A 101 3.18 30.95 17.89
CA ARG A 101 2.25 31.40 18.94
C ARG A 101 2.37 32.92 19.01
N HIS A 102 1.33 33.64 18.59
CA HIS A 102 1.41 35.08 18.34
C HIS A 102 2.58 35.44 17.40
N THR A 103 3.52 36.26 17.85
CA THR A 103 4.72 36.68 17.09
C THR A 103 5.95 35.79 17.31
N ALA A 104 5.86 34.81 18.21
CA ALA A 104 6.98 33.95 18.55
C ALA A 104 6.97 32.65 17.74
N ILE A 105 8.14 32.22 17.27
CA ILE A 105 8.35 30.93 16.62
C ILE A 105 8.99 29.96 17.63
N VAL A 106 8.31 28.85 17.87
CA VAL A 106 8.73 27.76 18.74
C VAL A 106 9.05 26.55 17.89
N ASN A 107 10.30 26.12 17.91
CA ASN A 107 10.72 24.94 17.16
C ASN A 107 10.51 23.67 17.99
N ARG A 108 9.87 22.65 17.40
CA ARG A 108 9.71 21.33 18.01
C ARG A 108 10.29 20.25 17.12
N ASN A 109 11.04 19.35 17.74
CA ASN A 109 11.53 18.15 17.08
C ASN A 109 10.44 17.08 17.13
N LEU A 110 9.86 16.76 15.99
CA LEU A 110 8.92 15.65 15.84
C LEU A 110 9.68 14.41 15.36
N PHE A 111 9.42 13.27 16.00
CA PHE A 111 10.09 12.01 15.67
C PHE A 111 9.29 11.21 14.64
N PHE A 112 9.96 10.76 13.58
CA PHE A 112 9.42 9.86 12.58
C PHE A 112 10.28 8.60 12.47
N SER A 113 9.69 7.43 12.72
CA SER A 113 10.39 6.16 12.55
C SER A 113 10.71 5.90 11.08
N HIS A 114 11.82 5.22 10.79
CA HIS A 114 12.14 4.75 9.44
C HIS A 114 11.02 3.90 8.81
N LYS A 115 10.18 3.24 9.63
CA LYS A 115 9.03 2.45 9.14
C LYS A 115 7.95 3.29 8.45
N VAL A 116 7.89 4.59 8.75
CA VAL A 116 6.85 5.50 8.24
C VAL A 116 7.39 6.51 7.22
N ILE A 117 8.71 6.51 7.02
CA ILE A 117 9.40 7.34 6.03
C ILE A 117 9.45 6.55 4.72
N LEU A 118 8.84 7.11 3.68
CA LEU A 118 8.77 6.48 2.36
C LEU A 118 10.03 6.72 1.53
N GLU A 119 10.67 7.87 1.74
CA GLU A 119 11.86 8.34 1.04
C GLU A 119 12.57 9.37 1.91
N CYS A 120 13.91 9.38 1.91
CA CYS A 120 14.74 10.32 2.65
C CYS A 120 15.92 10.74 1.78
N THR A 121 16.09 12.04 1.58
CA THR A 121 17.25 12.65 0.89
C THR A 121 17.90 13.66 1.82
N GLU A 122 18.97 14.34 1.40
CA GLU A 122 19.56 15.42 2.20
C GLU A 122 18.58 16.61 2.34
N GLU A 123 17.79 16.89 1.31
CA GLU A 123 16.90 18.06 1.24
C GLU A 123 15.53 17.83 1.88
N TYR A 124 14.99 16.61 1.77
CA TYR A 124 13.61 16.35 2.19
C TYR A 124 13.40 14.97 2.79
N ILE A 125 12.23 14.78 3.37
CA ILE A 125 11.67 13.48 3.74
C ILE A 125 10.26 13.35 3.19
N THR A 126 9.88 12.14 2.82
CA THR A 126 8.52 11.82 2.39
C THR A 126 7.87 10.96 3.46
N ILE A 127 6.76 11.43 4.02
CA ILE A 127 6.01 10.77 5.11
C ILE A 127 4.58 10.49 4.63
N ILE A 128 3.97 9.40 5.10
CA ILE A 128 2.54 9.13 4.87
C ILE A 128 1.69 10.29 5.42
N GLU A 129 0.76 10.83 4.61
CA GLU A 129 -0.02 12.05 4.92
C GLU A 129 -0.72 11.98 6.28
N ASN A 130 -1.44 10.88 6.55
CA ASN A 130 -2.13 10.68 7.83
C ASN A 130 -1.18 10.67 9.04
N ILE A 131 0.05 10.17 8.88
CA ILE A 131 1.04 10.14 9.96
C ILE A 131 1.62 11.54 10.18
N PHE A 132 1.87 12.26 9.09
CA PHE A 132 2.26 13.67 9.14
C PHE A 132 1.21 14.51 9.87
N ASP A 133 -0.05 14.45 9.46
CA ASP A 133 -1.14 15.24 10.06
C ASP A 133 -1.27 14.96 11.56
N LYS A 134 -1.27 13.68 11.95
CA LYS A 134 -1.31 13.28 13.37
C LYS A 134 -0.11 13.79 14.16
N ALA A 135 1.09 13.79 13.57
CA ALA A 135 2.28 14.29 14.23
C ALA A 135 2.22 15.81 14.45
N ILE A 136 1.70 16.57 13.49
CA ILE A 136 1.49 18.02 13.63
C ILE A 136 0.48 18.31 14.74
N GLU A 137 -0.66 17.63 14.75
CA GLU A 137 -1.68 17.81 15.78
C GLU A 137 -1.17 17.43 17.17
N GLN A 138 -0.42 16.34 17.28
CA GLN A 138 0.23 15.96 18.53
C GLN A 138 1.25 17.02 18.98
N GLY A 139 2.04 17.57 18.06
CA GLY A 139 2.98 18.65 18.34
C GLY A 139 2.33 19.92 18.89
N LYS A 140 1.16 20.30 18.36
CA LYS A 140 0.35 21.41 18.89
C LYS A 140 -0.12 21.13 20.32
N LYS A 141 -0.68 19.95 20.57
CA LYS A 141 -1.19 19.54 21.90
C LYS A 141 -0.10 19.51 22.97
N GLU A 142 1.09 19.03 22.61
CA GLU A 142 2.23 19.02 23.52
C GLU A 142 2.72 20.42 23.88
N LEU A 143 2.72 21.34 22.90
CA LEU A 143 3.06 22.73 23.15
C LEU A 143 2.00 23.43 24.01
N GLU A 144 0.72 23.17 23.73
CA GLU A 144 -0.40 23.66 24.54
C GLU A 144 -0.26 23.20 26.00
N SER A 145 -0.06 21.90 26.21
CA SER A 145 0.15 21.32 27.54
C SER A 145 1.35 21.95 28.24
N TYR A 146 2.48 22.10 27.53
CA TYR A 146 3.67 22.75 28.08
C TYR A 146 3.39 24.19 28.55
N PHE A 147 2.65 24.98 27.79
CA PHE A 147 2.35 26.36 28.17
C PHE A 147 1.35 26.44 29.33
N ILE A 148 0.36 25.56 29.37
CA ILE A 148 -0.59 25.43 30.49
C ILE A 148 0.18 25.06 31.77
N ASP A 149 1.09 24.09 31.70
CA ASP A 149 1.94 23.67 32.82
C ASP A 149 2.85 24.80 33.33
N LYS A 150 3.19 25.76 32.46
CA LYS A 150 3.94 26.98 32.80
C LYS A 150 3.05 28.13 33.28
N GLY A 151 1.75 27.91 33.47
CA GLY A 151 0.80 28.90 33.99
C GLY A 151 0.25 29.87 32.94
N HIS A 152 0.48 29.63 31.65
CA HIS A 152 -0.10 30.45 30.59
C HIS A 152 -1.52 29.97 30.24
N LYS A 153 -2.41 30.91 29.93
CA LYS A 153 -3.66 30.59 29.23
C LYS A 153 -3.34 30.43 27.74
N VAL A 154 -3.90 29.39 27.12
CA VAL A 154 -3.78 29.12 25.68
C VAL A 154 -5.21 29.05 25.13
N ALA A 155 -5.52 29.88 24.15
CA ALA A 155 -6.79 29.86 23.44
C ALA A 155 -6.80 28.76 22.36
N PRO A 156 -8.00 28.29 21.95
CA PRO A 156 -8.12 27.40 20.80
C PRO A 156 -7.43 28.00 19.56
N GLU A 157 -6.72 27.17 18.80
CA GLU A 157 -6.02 27.53 17.54
C GLU A 157 -4.91 28.60 17.69
N GLU A 158 -4.51 28.95 18.91
CA GLU A 158 -3.44 29.92 19.18
C GLU A 158 -2.06 29.40 18.73
N ILE A 159 -1.88 28.08 18.72
CA ILE A 159 -0.65 27.41 18.29
C ILE A 159 -0.86 26.86 16.88
N GLN A 160 -0.09 27.38 15.93
CA GLN A 160 -0.21 27.01 14.53
C GLN A 160 1.12 26.51 13.98
N LEU A 161 1.06 25.66 12.95
CA LEU A 161 2.26 25.33 12.21
C LEU A 161 2.61 26.55 11.35
N THR A 162 3.85 27.04 11.44
CA THR A 162 4.32 28.13 10.57
C THR A 162 4.37 27.66 9.12
N GLU A 163 4.36 28.60 8.16
CA GLU A 163 4.52 28.27 6.75
C GLU A 163 5.82 27.47 6.54
N ILE A 164 5.66 26.26 6.01
CA ILE A 164 6.75 25.37 5.66
C ILE A 164 6.55 24.88 4.24
N ARG A 165 7.66 24.62 3.54
CA ARG A 165 7.60 24.04 2.20
C ARG A 165 7.20 22.57 2.31
N ILE A 166 6.01 22.27 1.81
CA ILE A 166 5.46 20.92 1.70
C ILE A 166 4.93 20.65 0.29
N GLU A 167 5.07 19.41 -0.17
CA GLU A 167 4.49 18.95 -1.44
C GLU A 167 3.64 17.71 -1.16
N LYS A 168 2.35 17.75 -1.55
CA LYS A 168 1.48 16.58 -1.48
C LYS A 168 1.70 15.72 -2.71
N ILE A 169 1.99 14.44 -2.49
CA ILE A 169 2.28 13.49 -3.57
C ILE A 169 1.43 12.23 -3.41
N LEU A 170 1.09 11.62 -4.54
CA LEU A 170 0.41 10.34 -4.60
C LEU A 170 1.40 9.30 -5.15
N ILE A 171 1.83 8.38 -4.31
CA ILE A 171 2.79 7.34 -4.69
C ILE A 171 2.00 6.07 -5.03
N THR A 172 2.17 5.56 -6.24
CA THR A 172 1.67 4.24 -6.62
C THR A 172 2.77 3.21 -6.35
N ARG A 173 2.50 2.22 -5.49
CA ARG A 173 3.39 1.08 -5.24
C ARG A 173 2.77 -0.22 -5.73
N THR A 174 3.61 -1.09 -6.25
CA THR A 174 3.26 -2.44 -6.66
C THR A 174 3.61 -3.40 -5.53
N ASN A 175 2.63 -4.15 -5.02
CA ASN A 175 2.86 -5.04 -3.87
C ASN A 175 3.52 -6.35 -4.27
N GLU A 176 3.21 -6.86 -5.47
CA GLU A 176 3.82 -8.05 -6.07
C GLU A 176 3.79 -7.92 -7.60
N ASP A 177 4.87 -8.30 -8.29
CA ASP A 177 4.83 -8.49 -9.74
C ASP A 177 3.88 -9.64 -10.04
N GLY A 178 2.76 -9.32 -10.70
CA GLY A 178 1.75 -10.32 -11.06
C GLY A 178 2.36 -11.45 -11.88
N THR A 179 2.00 -12.69 -11.58
CA THR A 179 2.50 -13.86 -12.29
C THR A 179 1.43 -14.38 -13.27
N SER A 180 1.83 -14.70 -14.50
CA SER A 180 0.92 -15.23 -15.53
C SER A 180 1.29 -16.66 -15.91
N PRO A 181 0.32 -17.48 -16.37
CA PRO A 181 0.60 -18.80 -16.96
C PRO A 181 1.54 -18.65 -18.15
N THR A 182 2.62 -19.44 -18.15
CA THR A 182 3.56 -19.54 -19.28
C THR A 182 3.17 -20.64 -20.26
N VAL A 183 2.26 -21.54 -19.86
CA VAL A 183 1.80 -22.67 -20.68
C VAL A 183 0.29 -22.62 -20.80
N ASN A 184 -0.23 -22.78 -22.02
CA ASN A 184 -1.66 -22.88 -22.28
C ASN A 184 -2.05 -24.34 -22.47
N PHE A 185 -2.64 -24.96 -21.45
CA PHE A 185 -3.14 -26.32 -21.56
C PHE A 185 -4.61 -26.30 -22.01
N PRO A 186 -5.02 -27.04 -23.06
CA PRO A 186 -6.44 -27.25 -23.37
C PRO A 186 -7.13 -28.14 -22.33
#